data_AF-A0A848XQJ1-F1
#
_entry.id   AF-A0A848XQJ1-F1
#
_cell.length_a   1.000
_cell.length_b   1.000
_cell.length_c   1.000
_cell.angle_alpha   90.00
_cell.angle_beta   90.00
_cell.angle_gamma   90.00
#
_symmetry.space_group_name_H-M   'P 1'
#
loop_
_entity.id
_entity.type
_entity.pdbx_description
1 polymer ?
#
loop_
_entity_poly.entity_id
_entity_poly.type
_entity_poly.pdbx_seq_one_letter_code
_entity_poly.pdbx_strand_id
1 'polypeptide(L)'
;MRKGQLGRRWIWWLPAFLWSCDLAPTRSLDELAVVDSTYVVPETGEPYSGNVTAQWPERLGGRSRLEARLVNGTWEGEFTLYHPTGRIRSQGVMSGGAPCGGWVENENPTVPESMLQEVTEELESLVIYGECPEG
;
A
#
# COMPACT_ATOMS: atom_id res chain seq x y z
N MET A 1 5.70 -67.26 -21.07
CA MET A 1 7.10 -66.84 -21.33
C MET A 1 7.30 -66.60 -22.83
N ARG A 2 7.36 -65.34 -23.26
CA ARG A 2 8.05 -64.84 -24.46
C ARG A 2 8.11 -63.31 -24.33
N LYS A 3 9.33 -62.77 -24.34
CA LYS A 3 9.64 -61.34 -24.17
C LYS A 3 9.31 -60.57 -25.46
N GLY A 4 8.90 -59.32 -25.33
CA GLY A 4 8.65 -58.40 -26.45
C GLY A 4 8.50 -56.97 -25.95
N GLN A 5 9.61 -56.40 -25.52
CA GLN A 5 9.76 -55.01 -25.07
C GLN A 5 9.97 -54.13 -26.31
N LEU A 6 9.05 -53.21 -26.60
CA LEU A 6 9.19 -52.18 -27.63
C LEU A 6 8.36 -50.97 -27.23
N GLY A 7 9.01 -49.79 -27.18
CA GLY A 7 8.29 -48.53 -27.03
C GLY A 7 9.07 -47.43 -26.33
N ARG A 8 10.31 -47.15 -26.75
CA ARG A 8 10.95 -45.85 -26.44
C ARG A 8 10.17 -44.78 -27.20
N ARG A 9 9.53 -43.84 -26.50
CA ARG A 9 9.10 -42.58 -27.10
C ARG A 9 9.51 -41.43 -26.21
N TRP A 10 10.50 -40.70 -26.70
CA TRP A 10 11.06 -39.51 -26.08
C TRP A 10 10.01 -38.41 -26.16
N ILE A 11 9.57 -37.89 -25.02
CA ILE A 11 8.83 -36.64 -24.94
C ILE A 11 9.72 -35.67 -24.18
N TRP A 12 10.55 -34.97 -24.94
CA TRP A 12 10.90 -33.60 -24.58
C TRP A 12 9.86 -32.73 -25.27
N TRP A 13 9.13 -31.89 -24.53
CA TRP A 13 8.86 -30.50 -24.92
C TRP A 13 8.16 -29.72 -23.80
N LEU A 14 8.91 -28.72 -23.33
CA LEU A 14 8.57 -27.42 -22.75
C LEU A 14 7.76 -27.36 -21.45
N PRO A 15 8.39 -26.96 -20.32
CA PRO A 15 7.62 -26.45 -19.20
C PRO A 15 6.90 -25.19 -19.68
N ALA A 16 5.59 -25.12 -19.43
CA ALA A 16 4.85 -23.88 -19.47
C ALA A 16 5.48 -22.97 -18.41
N PHE A 17 6.42 -22.12 -18.85
CA PHE A 17 6.96 -21.02 -18.07
C PHE A 17 5.80 -20.06 -17.88
N LEU A 18 5.03 -20.31 -16.82
CA LEU A 18 4.01 -19.41 -16.34
C LEU A 18 4.76 -18.11 -16.05
N TRP A 19 4.55 -17.14 -16.93
CA TRP A 19 4.91 -15.75 -16.75
C TRP A 19 4.09 -15.30 -15.55
N SER A 20 4.59 -15.58 -14.35
CA SER A 20 4.11 -14.97 -13.14
C SER A 20 4.34 -13.48 -13.35
N CYS A 21 3.24 -12.76 -13.54
CA CYS A 21 3.25 -11.32 -13.46
C CYS A 21 3.84 -11.00 -12.09
N ASP A 22 5.07 -10.47 -12.06
CA ASP A 22 5.69 -9.93 -10.86
C ASP A 22 4.78 -8.80 -10.37
N LEU A 23 3.85 -9.16 -9.48
CA LEU A 23 3.13 -8.19 -8.68
C LEU A 23 4.23 -7.55 -7.83
N ALA A 24 4.67 -6.36 -8.22
CA ALA A 24 5.79 -5.68 -7.57
C ALA A 24 5.56 -5.71 -6.06
N PRO A 25 6.48 -6.29 -5.27
CA PRO A 25 6.26 -6.47 -3.85
C PRO A 25 6.15 -5.10 -3.18
N THR A 26 5.09 -4.90 -2.41
CA THR A 26 4.94 -3.74 -1.53
C THR A 26 6.10 -3.71 -0.54
N ARG A 27 6.84 -2.59 -0.47
CA ARG A 27 8.01 -2.44 0.41
C ARG A 27 7.62 -1.88 1.78
N SER A 28 8.34 -2.24 2.83
CA SER A 28 8.18 -1.58 4.12
C SER A 28 8.82 -0.18 4.10
N LEU A 29 8.11 0.84 4.58
CA LEU A 29 8.62 2.20 4.68
C LEU A 29 9.82 2.29 5.63
N ASP A 30 9.86 1.44 6.65
CA ASP A 30 10.94 1.38 7.64
C ASP A 30 12.28 0.91 7.04
N GLU A 31 12.27 0.36 5.82
CA GLU A 31 13.45 -0.09 5.07
C GLU A 31 14.02 0.99 4.13
N LEU A 32 13.37 2.16 4.05
CA LEU A 32 13.81 3.29 3.25
C LEU A 32 14.50 4.32 4.15
N ALA A 33 15.53 4.97 3.61
CA ALA A 33 16.12 6.14 4.26
C ALA A 33 15.41 7.41 3.78
N VAL A 34 15.43 8.45 4.61
CA VAL A 34 14.95 9.79 4.22
C VAL A 34 16.14 10.72 4.09
N VAL A 35 16.33 11.30 2.91
CA VAL A 35 17.37 12.28 2.61
C VAL A 35 16.70 13.49 1.97
N ASP A 36 16.82 14.67 2.59
CA ASP A 36 16.21 15.91 2.09
C ASP A 36 14.71 15.76 1.77
N SER A 37 13.96 15.14 2.69
CA SER A 37 12.52 14.82 2.55
C SER A 37 12.17 13.83 1.42
N THR A 38 13.17 13.20 0.80
CA THR A 38 13.02 12.18 -0.24
C THR A 38 13.26 10.79 0.34
N TYR A 39 12.33 9.86 0.09
CA TYR A 39 12.52 8.44 0.43
C TYR A 39 13.45 7.78 -0.59
N VAL A 40 14.58 7.26 -0.11
CA VAL A 40 15.61 6.63 -0.94
C VAL A 40 15.89 5.20 -0.51
N VAL A 41 16.35 4.38 -1.45
CA VAL A 41 16.87 3.03 -1.20
C VAL A 41 18.23 3.16 -0.51
N PRO A 42 18.42 2.68 0.73
CA PRO A 42 19.65 2.94 1.50
C PRO A 42 20.94 2.47 0.84
N GLU A 43 20.85 1.39 0.04
CA GLU A 43 22.01 0.77 -0.61
C GLU A 43 22.54 1.59 -1.80
N THR A 44 21.64 2.23 -2.54
CA THR A 44 21.99 2.96 -3.78
C THR A 44 21.88 4.47 -3.63
N GLY A 45 21.13 4.95 -2.65
CA GLY A 45 20.74 6.36 -2.51
C GLY A 45 19.73 6.82 -3.57
N GLU A 46 19.20 5.93 -4.41
CA GLU A 46 18.24 6.29 -5.44
C GLU A 46 16.83 6.52 -4.86
N PRO A 47 16.08 7.53 -5.33
CA PRO A 47 14.70 7.74 -4.91
C PRO A 47 13.81 6.53 -5.20
N TYR A 48 13.05 6.10 -4.21
CA TYR A 48 12.20 4.93 -4.33
C TYR A 48 10.89 5.24 -5.07
N SER A 49 10.47 4.35 -5.97
CA SER A 49 9.15 4.42 -6.61
C SER A 49 8.43 3.07 -6.47
N GLY A 50 7.24 3.08 -5.89
CA GLY A 50 6.47 1.88 -5.64
C GLY A 50 5.46 2.01 -4.49
N ASN A 51 4.70 0.94 -4.27
CA ASN A 51 3.79 0.85 -3.15
C ASN A 51 4.57 0.58 -1.86
N VAL A 52 4.19 1.27 -0.79
CA VAL A 52 4.78 1.14 0.54
C VAL A 52 3.75 0.82 1.59
N THR A 53 4.20 0.12 2.63
CA THR A 53 3.43 -0.13 3.84
C THR A 53 4.26 0.27 5.05
N ALA A 54 3.60 0.66 6.13
CA ALA A 54 4.28 0.85 7.41
C ALA A 54 3.39 0.41 8.55
N GLN A 55 3.98 0.04 9.69
CA GLN A 55 3.22 -0.30 10.88
C GLN A 55 3.91 0.19 12.13
N TRP A 56 3.19 0.91 12.98
CA TRP A 56 3.74 1.46 14.22
C TRP A 56 2.93 1.04 15.43
N PRO A 57 3.57 0.70 16.56
CA PRO A 57 2.86 0.43 17.80
C PRO A 57 2.27 1.72 18.38
N GLU A 58 1.02 1.67 18.81
CA GLU A 58 0.35 2.81 19.45
C GLU A 58 0.55 2.83 20.97
N ARG A 59 0.54 4.02 21.57
CA ARG A 59 0.75 4.20 23.02
C ARG A 59 -0.27 3.42 23.87
N LEU A 60 -1.50 3.33 23.40
CA LEU A 60 -2.61 2.66 24.08
C LEU A 60 -2.76 1.17 23.69
N GLY A 61 -1.82 0.64 22.89
CA GLY A 61 -1.83 -0.73 22.40
C GLY A 61 -2.36 -0.88 20.97
N GLY A 62 -2.01 -2.00 20.34
CA GLY A 62 -2.30 -2.27 18.93
C GLY A 62 -1.26 -1.69 17.97
N ARG A 63 -1.48 -1.85 16.66
CA ARG A 63 -0.57 -1.39 15.60
C ARG A 63 -1.34 -0.65 14.50
N SER A 64 -1.06 0.63 14.33
CA SER A 64 -1.54 1.40 13.18
C SER A 64 -0.85 0.90 11.92
N ARG A 65 -1.53 1.01 10.77
CA ARG A 65 -1.00 0.56 9.47
C ARG A 65 -1.14 1.67 8.44
N LEU A 66 -0.12 1.87 7.63
CA LEU A 66 -0.14 2.73 6.45
C LEU A 66 -0.06 1.86 5.20
N GLU A 67 -0.84 2.22 4.19
CA GLU A 67 -0.76 1.76 2.80
C GLU A 67 -0.72 2.99 1.90
N ALA A 68 0.32 3.15 1.10
CA ALA A 68 0.52 4.33 0.27
C ALA A 68 1.43 4.04 -0.93
N ARG A 69 1.68 5.05 -1.76
CA ARG A 69 2.57 4.98 -2.91
C ARG A 69 3.56 6.14 -2.93
N LEU A 70 4.78 5.83 -3.35
CA LEU A 70 5.85 6.78 -3.61
C LEU A 70 6.17 6.82 -5.11
N VAL A 71 6.45 8.01 -5.64
CA VAL A 71 7.02 8.24 -6.97
C VAL A 71 8.21 9.17 -6.79
N ASN A 72 9.40 8.75 -7.26
CA ASN A 72 10.67 9.46 -7.07
C ASN A 72 10.90 9.89 -5.61
N GLY A 73 10.61 9.00 -4.67
CA GLY A 73 10.79 9.21 -3.24
C GLY A 73 9.81 10.19 -2.61
N THR A 74 8.73 10.56 -3.30
CA THR A 74 7.70 11.50 -2.82
C THR A 74 6.33 10.83 -2.82
N TRP A 75 5.46 11.19 -1.87
CA TRP A 75 4.09 10.66 -1.78
C TRP A 75 3.27 11.03 -3.03
N GLU A 76 2.68 10.02 -3.67
CA GLU A 76 1.92 10.19 -4.90
C GLU A 76 0.83 9.13 -5.04
N GLY A 77 -0.40 9.55 -5.32
CA GLY A 77 -1.57 8.70 -5.47
C GLY A 77 -2.27 8.38 -4.15
N GLU A 78 -2.90 7.22 -4.09
CA GLU A 78 -3.70 6.76 -2.95
C GLU A 78 -2.86 6.68 -1.66
N PHE A 79 -3.42 7.21 -0.58
CA PHE A 79 -2.86 7.18 0.77
C PHE A 79 -3.95 6.72 1.74
N THR A 80 -3.68 5.68 2.52
CA THR A 80 -4.61 5.19 3.56
C THR A 80 -3.87 4.84 4.84
N LEU A 81 -4.20 5.54 5.91
CA LEU A 81 -3.77 5.29 7.28
C LEU A 81 -4.92 4.67 8.08
N TYR A 82 -4.64 3.55 8.73
CA TYR A 82 -5.57 2.81 9.57
C TYR A 82 -5.22 2.95 11.05
N HIS A 83 -6.26 3.07 11.88
CA HIS A 83 -6.17 2.83 13.32
C HIS A 83 -5.76 1.38 13.61
N PRO A 84 -5.30 1.08 14.85
CA PRO A 84 -5.06 -0.31 15.27
C PRO A 84 -6.27 -1.23 15.15
N THR A 85 -7.47 -0.65 15.22
CA THR A 85 -8.75 -1.35 15.06
C THR A 85 -9.02 -1.75 13.61
N GLY A 86 -8.26 -1.21 12.65
CA GLY A 86 -8.48 -1.37 11.22
C GLY A 86 -9.46 -0.37 10.61
N ARG A 87 -10.09 0.51 11.42
CA ARG A 87 -10.87 1.65 10.89
C ARG A 87 -9.94 2.62 10.16
N ILE A 88 -10.44 3.24 9.10
CA ILE A 88 -9.73 4.32 8.41
C ILE A 88 -9.56 5.48 9.40
N ARG A 89 -8.31 5.89 9.57
CA ARG A 89 -7.94 7.09 10.31
C ARG A 89 -7.81 8.28 9.37
N SER A 90 -7.13 8.06 8.24
CA SER A 90 -6.99 9.06 7.21
C SER A 90 -6.94 8.41 5.83
N GLN A 91 -7.64 8.95 4.86
CA GLN A 91 -7.63 8.44 3.49
C GLN A 91 -7.83 9.57 2.48
N GLY A 92 -7.06 9.54 1.41
CA GLY A 92 -7.20 10.48 0.30
C GLY A 92 -6.09 10.33 -0.73
N VAL A 93 -5.90 11.39 -1.53
CA VAL A 93 -4.91 11.42 -2.60
C VAL A 93 -3.78 12.39 -2.25
N MET A 94 -2.55 11.93 -2.44
CA MET A 94 -1.34 12.72 -2.36
C MET A 94 -0.84 13.06 -3.77
N SER A 95 -0.35 14.26 -4.00
CA SER A 95 0.38 14.61 -5.22
C SER A 95 1.54 15.54 -4.91
N GLY A 96 2.73 15.20 -5.41
CA GLY A 96 3.95 15.96 -5.14
C GLY A 96 4.25 16.12 -3.65
N GLY A 97 3.85 15.15 -2.82
CA GLY A 97 4.09 15.18 -1.38
C GLY A 97 3.05 15.94 -0.55
N ALA A 98 1.99 16.48 -1.16
CA ALA A 98 0.93 17.22 -0.49
C ALA A 98 -0.45 16.55 -0.69
N PRO A 99 -1.38 16.68 0.28
CA PRO A 99 -2.75 16.22 0.11
C PRO A 99 -3.49 17.10 -0.90
N CYS A 100 -4.33 16.47 -1.73
CA CYS A 100 -5.22 17.15 -2.65
C CYS A 100 -6.57 16.43 -2.72
N GLY A 101 -7.60 17.13 -3.20
CA GLY A 101 -8.96 16.60 -3.31
C GLY A 101 -9.63 16.33 -1.97
N GLY A 102 -10.57 15.39 -1.97
CA GLY A 102 -11.30 15.00 -0.76
C GLY A 102 -10.54 14.02 0.10
N TRP A 103 -10.55 14.26 1.40
CA TRP A 103 -9.91 13.46 2.42
C TRP A 103 -10.91 13.08 3.51
N VAL A 104 -10.76 11.86 4.01
CA VAL A 104 -11.39 11.40 5.25
C VAL A 104 -10.36 11.56 6.36
N GLU A 105 -10.72 12.21 7.46
CA GLU A 105 -9.90 12.40 8.66
C GLU A 105 -10.72 12.01 9.91
N ASN A 106 -10.60 10.76 10.34
CA ASN A 106 -11.33 10.20 11.47
C ASN A 106 -10.36 9.91 12.63
N GLU A 107 -10.40 10.73 13.68
CA GLU A 107 -9.57 10.52 14.87
C GLU A 107 -10.14 9.46 15.84
N ASN A 108 -11.38 8.99 15.65
CA ASN A 108 -12.01 8.02 16.53
C ASN A 108 -11.69 6.57 16.10
N PRO A 109 -10.85 5.82 16.85
CA PRO A 109 -10.55 4.43 16.53
C PRO A 109 -11.73 3.48 16.80
N THR A 110 -12.76 3.92 17.52
CA THR A 110 -13.82 3.08 18.11
C THR A 110 -15.00 2.95 17.17
N VAL A 111 -15.53 1.73 17.00
CA VAL A 111 -16.75 1.52 16.21
C VAL A 111 -17.93 2.27 16.86
N PRO A 112 -18.71 3.08 16.11
CA PRO A 112 -19.82 3.86 16.64
C PRO A 112 -20.91 2.95 17.21
N GLU A 113 -21.62 3.41 18.23
CA GLU A 113 -22.67 2.61 18.88
C GLU A 113 -23.95 2.52 18.03
N SER A 114 -24.11 3.44 17.06
CA SER A 114 -25.26 3.48 16.17
C SER A 114 -24.88 3.89 14.74
N MET A 115 -25.67 3.44 13.77
CA MET A 115 -25.50 3.84 12.36
C MET A 115 -25.65 5.35 12.15
N LEU A 116 -26.47 6.04 12.95
CA LEU A 116 -26.62 7.49 12.83
C LEU A 116 -25.35 8.22 13.28
N GLN A 117 -24.72 7.72 14.34
CA GLN A 117 -23.44 8.25 14.79
C GLN A 117 -22.36 7.99 13.74
N GLU A 118 -22.34 6.80 13.13
CA GLU A 118 -21.42 6.47 12.04
C GLU A 118 -21.55 7.45 10.86
N VAL A 119 -22.77 7.69 10.37
CA VAL A 119 -22.99 8.66 9.28
C VAL A 119 -22.57 10.07 9.68
N THR A 120 -22.82 10.48 10.92
CA THR A 120 -22.43 11.81 11.41
C THR A 120 -20.91 11.96 11.47
N GLU A 121 -20.22 10.98 12.05
CA GLU A 121 -18.75 10.96 12.13
C GLU A 121 -18.12 10.98 10.74
N GLU A 122 -18.66 10.21 9.78
CA GLU A 122 -18.17 10.23 8.41
C GLU A 122 -18.31 11.61 7.78
N LEU A 123 -19.47 12.27 7.91
CA LEU A 123 -19.68 13.61 7.37
C LEU A 123 -18.77 14.67 8.00
N GLU A 124 -18.55 14.59 9.31
CA GLU A 124 -17.68 15.51 10.05
C GLU A 124 -16.19 15.28 9.76
N SER A 125 -15.82 14.07 9.34
CA SER A 125 -14.44 13.69 8.98
C SER A 125 -14.00 14.15 7.58
N LEU A 126 -14.92 14.69 6.75
CA LEU A 126 -14.59 15.08 5.39
C LEU A 126 -13.88 16.43 5.33
N VAL A 127 -12.68 16.42 4.77
CA VAL A 127 -11.85 17.60 4.50
C VAL A 127 -11.65 17.73 3.00
N ILE A 128 -11.70 18.96 2.48
CA ILE A 128 -11.47 19.25 1.06
C ILE A 128 -10.21 20.10 0.95
N TYR A 129 -9.18 19.53 0.35
CA TYR A 129 -7.97 20.23 -0.04
C TYR A 129 -8.10 20.80 -1.46
N GLY A 130 -7.08 21.55 -1.91
CA GLY A 130 -7.03 22.05 -3.28
C GLY A 130 -7.14 20.93 -4.32
N GLU A 131 -7.50 21.30 -5.54
CA GLU A 131 -7.57 20.35 -6.67
C GLU A 131 -6.22 19.67 -6.87
N CYS A 132 -6.25 18.38 -7.20
CA CYS A 132 -5.04 17.66 -7.54
C CYS A 132 -4.49 18.23 -8.86
N PRO A 133 -3.21 18.59 -8.92
CA PRO A 133 -2.61 19.05 -10.15
C PRO A 133 -2.75 17.96 -11.22
N GLU A 134 -3.16 18.35 -12.43
CA GLU A 134 -3.15 17.42 -13.55
C GLU A 134 -1.69 17.12 -13.93
N GLY A 135 -1.32 15.84 -13.84
CA GLY A 135 0.03 15.34 -14.14
C GLY A 135 0.37 15.29 -15.62
#